data_AF-A0AAI9MKI8-F1
#
_entry.id   AF-A0AAI9MKI8-F1
#
_cell.length_a   1.000
_cell.length_b   1.000
_cell.length_c   1.000
_cell.angle_alpha   90.00
_cell.angle_beta   90.00
_cell.angle_gamma   90.00
#
_symmetry.space_group_name_H-M   'P 1'
#
loop_
_entity.id
_entity.type
_entity.pdbx_description
1 polymer ?
#
loop_
_entity_poly.entity_id
_entity_poly.type
_entity_poly.pdbx_seq_one_letter_code
_entity_poly.pdbx_strand_id
1 'polypeptide(L)'
;MSEDGSKSSNVAEIANAVAAVAKEVPIYQDAIQPAAQEVGKALGTVAKLVNVALAPVSALVWGYEQIREFTATKVAEKLKDVPPEKIVSPSPNVAGPAIEALRYTGHEESLSEMYASLLATAMNEDTIQKAHPAFVDIIKQLTPDEAKIVRGFATSQAINPIISILASGPNKSLSDGHHVELRNFSQIGQRAGCEHIQLVPAYLDNLIRMGLCEIPDGLSYSNDVWYSPLINHPVIISTIENLKTQNRETEIKKTVLIVTDFGRQFAQACCLDNTIYVHVGPEPR
;
A
#
# COMPACT_ATOMS: atom_id res chain seq x y z
N MET A 1 43.46 18.23 8.38
CA MET A 1 43.07 16.98 7.69
C MET A 1 41.63 17.13 7.23
N SER A 2 41.48 17.01 5.93
CA SER A 2 40.27 17.03 5.12
C SER A 2 39.41 15.79 5.39
N GLU A 3 38.08 15.92 5.26
CA GLU A 3 37.25 15.16 4.32
C GLU A 3 35.76 15.38 4.65
N ASP A 4 35.10 16.22 3.86
CA ASP A 4 33.67 16.07 3.57
C ASP A 4 33.45 16.49 2.12
N GLY A 5 33.05 15.54 1.27
CA GLY A 5 32.99 15.73 -0.17
C GLY A 5 32.72 14.43 -0.92
N SER A 6 31.50 13.87 -0.80
CA SER A 6 31.12 12.68 -1.59
C SER A 6 29.60 12.43 -1.70
N LYS A 7 28.74 13.46 -1.73
CA LYS A 7 27.30 13.23 -2.00
C LYS A 7 26.61 14.20 -2.97
N SER A 8 27.32 15.18 -3.54
CA SER A 8 26.71 16.16 -4.46
C SER A 8 27.01 15.96 -5.96
N SER A 9 27.88 15.01 -6.37
CA SER A 9 28.30 14.92 -7.78
C SER A 9 27.33 14.19 -8.71
N ASN A 10 26.62 13.15 -8.25
CA ASN A 10 25.84 12.31 -9.17
C ASN A 10 24.57 12.98 -9.73
N VAL A 11 23.86 13.80 -8.94
CA VAL A 11 22.63 14.48 -9.43
C VAL A 11 22.98 15.60 -10.41
N ALA A 12 24.09 16.31 -10.16
CA ALA A 12 24.57 17.38 -11.03
C ALA A 12 25.10 16.83 -12.37
N GLU A 13 25.81 15.70 -12.36
CA GLU A 13 26.30 15.06 -13.58
C GLU A 13 25.16 14.48 -14.43
N ILE A 14 24.16 13.85 -13.81
CA ILE A 14 22.97 13.35 -14.52
C ILE A 14 22.15 14.51 -15.10
N ALA A 15 21.94 15.60 -14.35
CA ALA A 15 21.25 16.78 -14.84
C ALA A 15 21.99 17.44 -16.02
N ASN A 16 23.32 17.50 -15.96
CA ASN A 16 24.15 18.04 -17.04
C ASN A 16 24.18 17.14 -18.27
N ALA A 17 24.19 15.82 -18.10
CA ALA A 17 24.13 14.86 -19.21
C ALA A 17 22.78 14.93 -19.94
N VAL A 18 21.67 15.01 -19.19
CA VAL A 18 20.32 15.19 -19.75
C VAL A 18 20.21 16.54 -20.48
N ALA A 19 20.77 17.61 -19.91
CA ALA A 19 20.80 18.94 -20.54
C ALA A 19 21.67 18.99 -21.81
N ALA A 20 22.75 18.20 -21.87
CA ALA A 20 23.60 18.10 -23.05
C ALA A 20 22.90 17.35 -24.21
N VAL A 21 22.22 16.24 -23.89
CA VAL A 21 21.44 15.48 -24.89
C VAL A 21 20.26 16.31 -25.43
N ALA A 22 19.63 17.13 -24.58
CA ALA A 22 18.53 18.01 -24.99
C ALA A 22 18.97 19.17 -25.91
N LYS A 23 20.25 19.54 -25.94
CA LYS A 23 20.79 20.61 -26.81
C LYS A 23 21.09 20.15 -28.23
N GLU A 24 21.29 18.85 -28.45
CA GLU A 24 21.75 18.30 -29.73
C GLU A 24 20.59 17.91 -30.69
N VAL A 25 19.33 17.96 -30.23
CA VAL A 25 18.16 17.59 -31.05
C VAL A 25 17.10 18.69 -31.01
N PRO A 26 17.09 19.65 -31.96
CA PRO A 26 16.20 20.82 -31.94
C PRO A 26 14.69 20.48 -32.01
N ILE A 27 14.33 19.27 -32.43
CA ILE A 27 12.95 18.76 -32.44
C ILE A 27 12.39 18.59 -31.01
N TYR A 28 13.27 18.45 -29.99
CA TYR A 28 12.86 18.29 -28.59
C TYR A 28 12.30 19.59 -28.00
N GLN A 29 12.74 20.78 -28.44
CA GLN A 29 12.24 22.04 -27.88
C GLN A 29 10.85 22.40 -28.42
N ASP A 30 10.61 22.28 -29.73
CA ASP A 30 9.37 22.80 -30.34
C ASP A 30 8.13 21.93 -30.09
N ALA A 31 8.28 20.62 -29.90
CA ALA A 31 7.13 19.70 -29.70
C ALA A 31 6.85 19.38 -28.22
N ILE A 32 7.87 19.31 -27.37
CA ILE A 32 7.73 18.85 -25.97
C ILE A 32 7.52 20.03 -25.02
N GLN A 33 8.11 21.19 -25.31
CA GLN A 33 7.97 22.38 -24.46
C GLN A 33 6.52 22.90 -24.38
N PRO A 34 5.75 22.99 -25.48
CA PRO A 34 4.36 23.44 -25.40
C PRO A 34 3.48 22.45 -24.61
N ALA A 35 3.68 21.14 -24.83
CA ALA A 35 2.98 20.10 -24.08
C ALA A 35 3.31 20.17 -22.58
N ALA A 36 4.58 20.33 -22.21
CA ALA A 36 4.99 20.49 -20.82
C ALA A 36 4.42 21.78 -20.18
N GLN A 37 4.32 22.87 -20.94
CA GLN A 37 3.70 24.12 -20.47
C GLN A 37 2.20 23.94 -20.22
N GLU A 38 1.47 23.27 -21.10
CA GLU A 38 0.04 23.00 -20.91
C GLU A 38 -0.21 22.06 -19.72
N VAL A 39 0.61 21.01 -19.55
CA VAL A 39 0.57 20.14 -18.36
C VAL A 39 0.88 20.95 -17.09
N GLY A 40 1.88 21.82 -17.11
CA GLY A 40 2.22 22.68 -15.98
C GLY A 40 1.11 23.67 -15.61
N LYS A 41 0.41 24.26 -16.61
CA LYS A 41 -0.75 25.13 -16.39
C LYS A 41 -1.94 24.35 -15.81
N ALA A 42 -2.19 23.14 -16.30
CA ALA A 42 -3.25 22.28 -15.79
C ALA A 42 -3.00 21.91 -14.31
N LEU A 43 -1.81 21.41 -13.99
CA LEU A 43 -1.41 21.11 -12.61
C LEU A 43 -1.43 22.36 -11.72
N GLY A 44 -0.99 23.51 -12.22
CA GLY A 44 -1.07 24.77 -11.51
C GLY A 44 -2.51 25.22 -11.21
N THR A 45 -3.45 24.96 -12.13
CA THR A 45 -4.88 25.21 -11.91
C THR A 45 -5.43 24.28 -10.83
N VAL A 46 -5.14 22.98 -10.91
CA VAL A 46 -5.58 21.99 -9.91
C VAL A 46 -4.99 22.31 -8.54
N ALA A 47 -3.71 22.68 -8.44
CA ALA A 47 -3.08 23.08 -7.19
C ALA A 47 -3.75 24.31 -6.55
N LYS A 48 -4.20 25.29 -7.35
CA LYS A 48 -4.99 26.43 -6.84
C LYS A 48 -6.35 25.96 -6.32
N LEU A 49 -7.03 25.08 -7.06
CA LEU A 49 -8.32 24.51 -6.63
C LEU A 49 -8.17 23.70 -5.34
N VAL A 50 -7.10 22.92 -5.19
CA VAL A 50 -6.79 22.19 -3.96
C VAL A 50 -6.69 23.15 -2.77
N ASN A 51 -5.94 24.24 -2.93
CA ASN A 51 -5.80 25.23 -1.86
C ASN A 51 -7.14 25.92 -1.52
N VAL A 52 -7.96 26.23 -2.53
CA VAL A 52 -9.30 26.82 -2.31
C VAL A 52 -10.22 25.85 -1.59
N ALA A 53 -10.25 24.59 -2.04
CA ALA A 53 -11.09 23.54 -1.47
C ALA A 53 -10.69 23.20 -0.02
N LEU A 54 -9.39 23.25 0.30
CA LEU A 54 -8.88 23.04 1.66
C LEU A 54 -9.00 24.26 2.57
N ALA A 55 -9.16 25.48 2.04
CA ALA A 55 -9.15 26.71 2.83
C ALA A 55 -10.07 26.70 4.09
N PRO A 56 -11.31 26.17 4.04
CA PRO A 56 -12.16 26.06 5.23
C PRO A 56 -11.55 25.17 6.33
N VAL A 57 -10.84 24.12 5.94
CA VAL A 57 -10.20 23.15 6.85
C VAL A 57 -8.85 23.66 7.33
N SER A 58 -8.08 24.31 6.46
CA SER A 58 -6.77 24.91 6.81
C SER A 58 -6.87 25.88 7.98
N ALA A 59 -7.97 26.64 8.08
CA ALA A 59 -8.21 27.54 9.20
C ALA A 59 -8.38 26.83 10.56
N LEU A 60 -8.70 25.53 10.56
CA LEU A 60 -8.91 24.72 11.76
C LEU A 60 -7.65 23.95 12.19
N VAL A 61 -6.67 23.81 11.30
CA VAL A 61 -5.49 22.97 11.53
C VAL A 61 -4.27 23.80 11.87
N TRP A 62 -3.73 23.61 13.07
CA TRP A 62 -2.52 24.29 13.51
C TRP A 62 -1.29 23.84 12.71
N GLY A 63 -0.59 24.80 12.10
CA GLY A 63 0.65 24.55 11.34
C GLY A 63 0.43 24.09 9.90
N TYR A 64 -0.75 24.33 9.30
CA TYR A 64 -1.07 23.98 7.92
C TYR A 64 -0.01 24.45 6.91
N GLU A 65 0.62 25.60 7.14
CA GLU A 65 1.66 26.17 6.28
C GLU A 65 2.81 25.20 6.00
N GLN A 66 3.11 24.29 6.92
CA GLN A 66 4.19 23.30 6.80
C GLN A 66 3.83 22.18 5.80
N ILE A 67 2.54 21.91 5.61
CA ILE A 67 2.05 20.83 4.74
C ILE A 67 1.36 21.35 3.49
N ARG A 68 1.20 22.68 3.35
CA ARG A 68 0.59 23.31 2.19
C ARG A 68 1.29 22.96 0.87
N GLU A 69 2.62 22.84 0.90
CA GLU A 69 3.38 22.44 -0.29
C GLU A 69 3.10 20.98 -0.68
N PHE A 70 3.03 20.09 0.30
CA PHE A 70 2.64 18.70 0.08
C PHE A 70 1.23 18.60 -0.52
N THR A 71 0.25 19.32 0.02
CA THR A 71 -1.12 19.31 -0.54
C THR A 71 -1.16 19.93 -1.93
N ALA A 72 -0.46 21.04 -2.16
CA ALA A 72 -0.41 21.70 -3.47
C ALA A 72 0.30 20.87 -4.55
N THR A 73 1.10 19.87 -4.17
CA THR A 73 1.82 18.99 -5.09
C THR A 73 1.15 17.61 -5.16
N LYS A 74 1.30 16.78 -4.13
CA LYS A 74 0.86 15.38 -4.12
C LYS A 74 -0.65 15.20 -4.29
N VAL A 75 -1.46 16.04 -3.65
CA VAL A 75 -2.93 15.96 -3.82
C VAL A 75 -3.33 16.47 -5.20
N ALA A 76 -2.68 17.53 -5.69
CA ALA A 76 -2.94 18.06 -7.03
C ALA A 76 -2.56 17.06 -8.13
N GLU A 77 -1.46 16.33 -7.98
CA GLU A 77 -1.05 15.26 -8.90
C GLU A 77 -2.11 14.15 -8.98
N LYS A 78 -2.72 13.76 -7.85
CA LYS A 78 -3.79 12.75 -7.82
C LYS A 78 -5.13 13.26 -8.36
N LEU A 79 -5.33 14.58 -8.40
CA LEU A 79 -6.51 15.23 -8.96
C LEU A 79 -6.31 15.77 -10.39
N LYS A 80 -5.14 15.56 -10.99
CA LYS A 80 -4.78 16.17 -12.29
C LYS A 80 -5.75 15.85 -13.43
N ASP A 81 -6.38 14.67 -13.37
CA ASP A 81 -7.31 14.17 -14.37
C ASP A 81 -8.79 14.36 -13.96
N VAL A 82 -9.04 15.01 -12.81
CA VAL A 82 -10.38 15.31 -12.31
C VAL A 82 -10.84 16.66 -12.89
N PRO A 83 -12.04 16.75 -13.49
CA PRO A 83 -12.57 18.02 -13.97
C PRO A 83 -12.64 19.07 -12.85
N PRO A 84 -12.21 20.32 -13.07
CA PRO A 84 -12.19 21.39 -12.07
C PRO A 84 -13.50 21.56 -11.29
N GLU A 85 -14.64 21.44 -11.96
CA GLU A 85 -15.98 21.56 -11.40
C GLU A 85 -16.34 20.45 -10.41
N LYS A 86 -15.65 19.31 -10.46
CA LYS A 86 -15.82 18.19 -9.53
C LYS A 86 -14.88 18.25 -8.33
N ILE A 87 -13.96 19.22 -8.30
CA ILE A 87 -13.08 19.43 -7.15
C ILE A 87 -13.83 20.25 -6.10
N VAL A 88 -14.25 19.58 -5.03
CA VAL A 88 -15.06 20.13 -3.95
C VAL A 88 -14.29 20.21 -2.65
N SER A 89 -14.78 21.03 -1.71
CA SER A 89 -14.24 21.05 -0.35
C SER A 89 -14.50 19.72 0.35
N PRO A 90 -13.46 19.08 0.93
CA PRO A 90 -13.63 17.82 1.62
C PRO A 90 -14.30 18.03 2.99
N SER A 91 -14.89 16.97 3.53
CA SER A 91 -15.45 17.00 4.88
C SER A 91 -14.35 17.29 5.93
N PRO A 92 -14.56 18.24 6.86
CA PRO A 92 -13.56 18.58 7.89
C PRO A 92 -13.14 17.40 8.78
N ASN A 93 -14.04 16.44 9.03
CA ASN A 93 -13.75 15.26 9.84
C ASN A 93 -12.82 14.23 9.18
N VAL A 94 -12.57 14.35 7.87
CA VAL A 94 -11.55 13.58 7.14
C VAL A 94 -10.31 14.44 6.94
N ALA A 95 -10.50 15.63 6.35
CA ALA A 95 -9.38 16.46 5.91
C ALA A 95 -8.58 17.03 7.07
N GLY A 96 -9.22 17.50 8.15
CA GLY A 96 -8.53 18.05 9.30
C GLY A 96 -7.57 17.02 9.92
N PRO A 97 -8.09 15.86 10.38
CA PRO A 97 -7.25 14.80 10.93
C PRO A 97 -6.17 14.26 9.97
N ALA A 98 -6.45 14.20 8.66
CA ALA A 98 -5.45 13.78 7.66
C ALA A 98 -4.28 14.76 7.55
N ILE A 99 -4.58 16.05 7.49
CA ILE A 99 -3.58 17.13 7.44
C ILE A 99 -2.75 17.15 8.74
N GLU A 100 -3.38 16.96 9.90
CA GLU A 100 -2.68 16.86 11.17
C GLU A 100 -1.73 15.65 11.22
N ALA A 101 -2.18 14.49 10.73
CA ALA A 101 -1.38 13.28 10.70
C ALA A 101 -0.12 13.43 9.82
N LEU A 102 -0.29 14.06 8.65
CA LEU A 102 0.79 14.33 7.70
C LEU A 102 1.95 15.13 8.31
N ARG A 103 1.71 15.94 9.36
CA ARG A 103 2.78 16.66 10.07
C ARG A 103 3.80 15.73 10.72
N TYR A 104 3.38 14.51 11.08
CA TYR A 104 4.23 13.52 11.73
C TYR A 104 4.71 12.44 10.76
N THR A 105 3.84 12.02 9.84
CA THR A 105 4.11 10.89 8.92
C THR A 105 4.51 11.33 7.51
N GLY A 106 4.57 12.63 7.23
CA GLY A 106 4.84 13.17 5.89
C GLY A 106 6.21 12.82 5.30
N HIS A 107 7.17 12.40 6.14
CA HIS A 107 8.49 11.96 5.71
C HIS A 107 8.53 10.49 5.27
N GLU A 108 7.49 9.71 5.59
CA GLU A 108 7.35 8.34 5.15
C GLU A 108 6.52 8.33 3.86
N GLU A 109 7.17 8.01 2.74
CA GLU A 109 6.58 8.16 1.40
C GLU A 109 5.35 7.26 1.22
N SER A 110 5.41 6.01 1.68
CA SER A 110 4.32 5.05 1.48
C SER A 110 3.02 5.48 2.16
N LEU A 111 3.11 6.05 3.36
CA LEU A 111 1.98 6.52 4.17
C LEU A 111 1.52 7.91 3.77
N SER A 112 2.45 8.82 3.46
CA SER A 112 2.10 10.17 2.98
C SER A 112 1.34 10.10 1.66
N GLU A 113 1.73 9.22 0.73
CA GLU A 113 0.98 8.95 -0.50
C GLU A 113 -0.45 8.44 -0.24
N MET A 114 -0.66 7.68 0.84
CA MET A 114 -2.00 7.22 1.22
C MET A 114 -2.87 8.36 1.75
N TYR A 115 -2.31 9.28 2.53
CA TYR A 115 -3.03 10.48 2.95
C TYR A 115 -3.36 11.40 1.77
N ALA A 116 -2.43 11.59 0.82
CA ALA A 116 -2.71 12.34 -0.40
C ALA A 116 -3.85 11.70 -1.20
N SER A 117 -3.87 10.37 -1.29
CA SER A 117 -4.95 9.62 -1.96
C SER A 117 -6.29 9.78 -1.25
N LEU A 118 -6.30 9.71 0.09
CA LEU A 118 -7.50 9.92 0.89
C LEU A 118 -8.05 11.35 0.74
N LEU A 119 -7.17 12.36 0.75
CA LEU A 119 -7.54 13.76 0.53
C LEU A 119 -8.09 13.96 -0.90
N ALA A 120 -7.42 13.44 -1.92
CA ALA A 120 -7.91 13.50 -3.30
C ALA A 120 -9.28 12.84 -3.44
N THR A 121 -9.49 11.67 -2.82
CA THR A 121 -10.79 10.99 -2.77
C THR A 121 -11.84 11.84 -2.07
N ALA A 122 -11.51 12.49 -0.96
CA ALA A 122 -12.44 13.36 -0.23
C ALA A 122 -12.75 14.67 -0.97
N MET A 123 -11.94 15.06 -1.95
CA MET A 123 -12.04 16.30 -2.72
C MET A 123 -12.67 16.12 -4.10
N ASN A 124 -12.94 14.88 -4.53
CA ASN A 124 -13.60 14.60 -5.80
C ASN A 124 -15.06 14.23 -5.56
N GLU A 125 -15.98 14.98 -6.16
CA GLU A 125 -17.44 14.75 -6.07
C GLU A 125 -17.85 13.30 -6.38
N ASP A 126 -17.18 12.65 -7.34
CA ASP A 126 -17.51 11.28 -7.75
C ASP A 126 -17.09 10.21 -6.73
N THR A 127 -16.13 10.52 -5.86
CA THR A 127 -15.51 9.54 -4.95
C THR A 127 -15.57 9.91 -3.47
N ILE A 128 -16.10 11.09 -3.12
CA ILE A 128 -16.18 11.61 -1.76
C ILE A 128 -16.85 10.63 -0.77
N GLN A 129 -17.85 9.88 -1.21
CA GLN A 129 -18.56 8.85 -0.43
C GLN A 129 -17.66 7.67 -0.04
N LYS A 130 -16.53 7.47 -0.73
CA LYS A 130 -15.55 6.43 -0.40
C LYS A 130 -14.59 6.89 0.70
N ALA A 131 -14.41 8.19 0.92
CA ALA A 131 -13.52 8.73 1.93
C ALA A 131 -14.13 8.58 3.34
N HIS A 132 -13.78 7.49 4.03
CA HIS A 132 -14.29 7.21 5.37
C HIS A 132 -13.40 7.86 6.45
N PRO A 133 -13.96 8.52 7.49
CA PRO A 133 -13.17 9.18 8.54
C PRO A 133 -12.17 8.25 9.26
N ALA A 134 -12.55 7.00 9.51
CA ALA A 134 -11.66 6.02 10.15
C ALA A 134 -10.38 5.73 9.35
N PHE A 135 -10.35 6.00 8.03
CA PHE A 135 -9.20 5.71 7.20
C PHE A 135 -7.98 6.55 7.58
N VAL A 136 -8.19 7.75 8.13
CA VAL A 136 -7.10 8.56 8.68
C VAL A 136 -6.36 7.79 9.77
N ASP A 137 -7.09 7.23 10.73
CA ASP A 137 -6.48 6.53 11.86
C ASP A 137 -5.96 5.14 11.49
N ILE A 138 -6.53 4.50 10.47
CA ILE A 138 -5.97 3.27 9.90
C ILE A 138 -4.61 3.55 9.27
N ILE A 139 -4.45 4.61 8.48
CA ILE A 139 -3.14 4.96 7.89
C ILE A 139 -2.10 5.21 8.99
N LYS A 140 -2.45 5.86 10.11
CA LYS A 140 -1.55 6.06 11.26
C LYS A 140 -1.06 4.75 11.90
N GLN A 141 -1.82 3.66 11.75
CA GLN A 141 -1.57 2.36 12.37
C GLN A 141 -0.90 1.36 11.41
N LEU A 142 -0.52 1.79 10.20
CA LEU A 142 0.20 0.99 9.23
C LEU A 142 1.71 1.23 9.32
N THR A 143 2.46 0.15 9.15
CA THR A 143 3.86 0.18 8.71
C THR A 143 3.95 0.33 7.19
N PRO A 144 5.12 0.70 6.64
CA PRO A 144 5.31 0.77 5.19
C PRO A 144 5.04 -0.57 4.47
N ASP A 145 5.41 -1.69 5.09
CA ASP A 145 5.15 -3.01 4.53
C ASP A 145 3.65 -3.38 4.53
N GLU A 146 2.91 -3.03 5.58
CA GLU A 146 1.47 -3.21 5.60
C GLU A 146 0.78 -2.32 4.55
N ALA A 147 1.27 -1.09 4.36
CA ALA A 147 0.82 -0.19 3.30
C ALA A 147 1.02 -0.79 1.90
N LYS A 148 2.14 -1.51 1.66
CA LYS A 148 2.36 -2.26 0.41
C LYS A 148 1.35 -3.41 0.25
N ILE A 149 1.05 -4.15 1.31
CA ILE A 149 0.07 -5.26 1.27
C ILE A 149 -1.33 -4.75 0.91
N VAL A 150 -1.80 -3.70 1.58
CA VAL A 150 -3.17 -3.18 1.39
C VAL A 150 -3.39 -2.54 0.02
N ARG A 151 -2.35 -2.04 -0.66
CA ARG A 151 -2.45 -1.62 -2.06
C ARG A 151 -2.98 -2.75 -2.96
N GLY A 152 -2.64 -4.00 -2.65
CA GLY A 152 -3.15 -5.18 -3.37
C GLY A 152 -4.64 -5.47 -3.15
N PHE A 153 -5.27 -4.89 -2.11
CA PHE A 153 -6.66 -5.21 -1.73
C PHE A 153 -7.71 -4.63 -2.68
N ALA A 154 -7.35 -3.65 -3.51
CA ALA A 154 -8.23 -3.12 -4.54
C ALA A 154 -8.54 -4.16 -5.64
N THR A 155 -7.72 -5.21 -5.77
CA THR A 155 -7.87 -6.24 -6.82
C THR A 155 -8.95 -7.25 -6.46
N SER A 156 -10.05 -7.26 -7.22
CA SER A 156 -11.26 -8.05 -6.92
C SER A 156 -11.13 -9.57 -7.10
N GLN A 157 -9.98 -10.08 -7.57
CA GLN A 157 -9.77 -11.51 -7.91
C GLN A 157 -8.44 -12.07 -7.37
N ALA A 158 -7.81 -11.40 -6.41
CA ALA A 158 -6.54 -11.88 -5.87
C ALA A 158 -6.74 -13.20 -5.09
N ILE A 159 -6.04 -14.26 -5.52
CA ILE A 159 -5.96 -15.52 -4.78
C ILE A 159 -4.91 -15.38 -3.68
N ASN A 160 -5.34 -15.49 -2.43
CA ASN A 160 -4.50 -15.31 -1.23
C ASN A 160 -4.56 -16.56 -0.35
N PRO A 161 -3.84 -17.64 -0.71
CA PRO A 161 -3.79 -18.85 0.08
C PRO A 161 -2.95 -18.60 1.34
N ILE A 162 -3.34 -19.27 2.42
CA ILE A 162 -2.63 -19.24 3.69
C ILE A 162 -2.52 -20.66 4.24
N ILE A 163 -1.36 -21.01 4.79
CA ILE A 163 -1.17 -22.27 5.52
C ILE A 163 -0.67 -22.02 6.94
N SER A 164 -1.04 -22.91 7.84
CA SER A 164 -0.45 -23.02 9.17
C SER A 164 0.04 -24.44 9.40
N ILE A 165 1.12 -24.60 10.17
CA ILE A 165 1.64 -25.90 10.58
C ILE A 165 1.19 -26.14 12.02
N LEU A 166 0.42 -27.20 12.20
CA LEU A 166 -0.01 -27.70 13.50
C LEU A 166 0.84 -28.92 13.84
N ALA A 167 1.30 -29.02 15.09
CA ALA A 167 2.06 -30.17 15.56
C ALA A 167 1.42 -30.81 16.80
N SER A 168 1.49 -32.13 16.88
CA SER A 168 1.01 -32.93 18.01
C SER A 168 2.06 -33.97 18.43
N GLY A 169 1.84 -34.58 19.60
CA GLY A 169 2.60 -35.77 19.99
C GLY A 169 2.32 -36.96 19.07
N PRO A 170 3.14 -38.03 19.15
CA PRO A 170 2.92 -39.24 18.38
C PRO A 170 1.65 -39.99 18.85
N ASN A 171 0.94 -40.64 17.94
CA ASN A 171 -0.28 -41.42 18.20
C ASN A 171 -1.42 -40.59 18.83
N LYS A 172 -1.71 -39.42 18.27
CA LYS A 172 -2.72 -38.49 18.84
C LYS A 172 -4.08 -39.16 19.05
N SER A 173 -4.65 -38.99 20.23
CA SER A 173 -6.05 -39.28 20.55
C SER A 173 -6.93 -38.06 20.26
N LEU A 174 -8.25 -38.23 20.24
CA LEU A 174 -9.22 -37.12 20.15
C LEU A 174 -9.08 -36.12 21.31
N SER A 175 -8.49 -36.54 22.44
CA SER A 175 -8.23 -35.71 23.62
C SER A 175 -6.99 -34.83 23.51
N ASP A 176 -6.13 -35.08 22.53
CA ASP A 176 -4.85 -34.40 22.41
C ASP A 176 -5.00 -33.15 21.53
N GLY A 177 -4.52 -32.03 22.05
CA GLY A 177 -4.54 -30.75 21.34
C GLY A 177 -3.43 -30.62 20.29
N HIS A 178 -3.53 -29.56 19.49
CA HIS A 178 -2.48 -29.13 18.58
C HIS A 178 -1.74 -27.91 19.12
N HIS A 179 -0.44 -27.85 18.86
CA HIS A 179 0.35 -26.63 18.99
C HIS A 179 0.55 -26.01 17.61
N VAL A 180 0.39 -24.69 17.51
CA VAL A 180 0.64 -23.96 16.27
C VAL A 180 2.13 -23.64 16.18
N GLU A 181 2.85 -24.37 15.33
CA GLU A 181 4.30 -24.17 15.15
C GLU A 181 4.59 -23.01 14.21
N LEU A 182 3.73 -22.83 13.21
CA LEU A 182 3.80 -21.72 12.29
C LEU A 182 2.39 -21.30 11.91
N ARG A 183 2.10 -20.01 12.10
CA ARG A 183 0.78 -19.42 11.90
C ARG A 183 0.77 -18.52 10.68
N ASN A 184 -0.29 -18.63 9.88
CA ASN A 184 -0.62 -17.70 8.81
C ASN A 184 0.51 -17.45 7.78
N PHE A 185 1.25 -18.49 7.40
CA PHE A 185 2.26 -18.34 6.35
C PHE A 185 1.60 -18.08 5.00
N SER A 186 2.07 -17.04 4.33
CA SER A 186 1.56 -16.58 3.04
C SER A 186 2.68 -15.95 2.24
N GLN A 187 2.53 -15.95 0.92
CA GLN A 187 3.42 -15.21 0.01
C GLN A 187 2.98 -13.77 -0.25
N ILE A 188 1.97 -13.28 0.49
CA ILE A 188 1.41 -11.95 0.29
C ILE A 188 2.45 -10.84 0.47
N GLY A 189 3.37 -10.97 1.43
CA GLY A 189 4.43 -9.99 1.63
C GLY A 189 5.44 -9.96 0.49
N GLN A 190 5.84 -11.13 -0.02
CA GLN A 190 6.72 -11.25 -1.19
C GLN A 190 6.08 -10.60 -2.42
N ARG A 191 4.79 -10.90 -2.67
CA ARG A 191 4.02 -10.33 -3.78
C ARG A 191 3.86 -8.81 -3.67
N ALA A 192 3.73 -8.30 -2.46
CA ALA A 192 3.60 -6.87 -2.20
C ALA A 192 4.96 -6.13 -2.21
N GLY A 193 6.09 -6.84 -2.24
CA GLY A 193 7.42 -6.22 -2.15
C GLY A 193 7.75 -5.71 -0.74
N CYS A 194 7.26 -6.41 0.30
CA CYS A 194 7.63 -6.11 1.68
C CYS A 194 9.14 -6.31 1.92
N GLU A 195 9.73 -5.42 2.70
CA GLU A 195 11.14 -5.49 3.12
C GLU A 195 11.35 -6.53 4.21
N HIS A 196 10.37 -6.72 5.08
CA HIS A 196 10.44 -7.62 6.23
C HIS A 196 9.36 -8.71 6.16
N ILE A 197 9.51 -9.62 5.18
CA ILE A 197 8.59 -10.73 4.91
C ILE A 197 8.33 -11.62 6.13
N GLN A 198 9.32 -11.78 7.03
CA GLN A 198 9.18 -12.56 8.26
C GLN A 198 8.15 -11.99 9.24
N LEU A 199 7.79 -10.71 9.11
CA LEU A 199 6.80 -10.05 9.95
C LEU A 199 5.37 -10.15 9.38
N VAL A 200 5.19 -10.75 8.20
CA VAL A 200 3.88 -10.92 7.56
C VAL A 200 2.80 -11.49 8.50
N PRO A 201 3.05 -12.50 9.35
CA PRO A 201 2.03 -12.96 10.29
C PRO A 201 1.52 -11.86 11.24
N ALA A 202 2.42 -11.01 11.75
CA ALA A 202 2.06 -9.89 12.62
C ALA A 202 1.35 -8.77 11.83
N TYR A 203 1.79 -8.51 10.60
CA TYR A 203 1.11 -7.60 9.68
C TYR A 203 -0.33 -8.04 9.43
N LEU A 204 -0.55 -9.33 9.15
CA LEU A 204 -1.89 -9.87 8.96
C LEU A 204 -2.75 -9.76 10.23
N ASP A 205 -2.20 -10.03 11.41
CA ASP A 205 -2.94 -9.83 12.68
C ASP A 205 -3.40 -8.37 12.85
N ASN A 206 -2.55 -7.40 12.51
CA ASN A 206 -2.91 -5.98 12.57
C ASN A 206 -3.96 -5.59 11.51
N LEU A 207 -3.80 -6.04 10.27
CA LEU A 207 -4.76 -5.79 9.18
C LEU A 207 -6.13 -6.40 9.47
N ILE A 208 -6.17 -7.58 10.12
CA ILE A 208 -7.40 -8.21 10.62
C ILE A 208 -8.00 -7.38 11.76
N ARG A 209 -7.19 -6.94 12.73
CA ARG A 209 -7.64 -6.08 13.83
C ARG A 209 -8.28 -4.78 13.34
N MET A 210 -7.76 -4.21 12.25
CA MET A 210 -8.33 -3.02 11.59
C MET A 210 -9.54 -3.31 10.70
N GLY A 211 -9.91 -4.59 10.53
CA GLY A 211 -11.05 -5.02 9.73
C GLY A 211 -10.83 -4.90 8.23
N LEU A 212 -9.58 -4.83 7.75
CA LEU A 212 -9.27 -4.71 6.31
C LEU A 212 -9.28 -6.06 5.59
N CYS A 213 -9.00 -7.13 6.33
CA CYS A 213 -9.08 -8.51 5.84
C CYS A 213 -9.47 -9.45 6.98
N GLU A 214 -9.75 -10.70 6.64
CA GLU A 214 -10.05 -11.78 7.56
C GLU A 214 -9.46 -13.11 7.08
N ILE A 215 -9.23 -14.02 8.02
CA ILE A 215 -8.86 -15.41 7.74
C ILE A 215 -9.92 -16.29 8.41
N PRO A 216 -11.05 -16.56 7.72
CA PRO A 216 -12.16 -17.29 8.30
C PRO A 216 -11.81 -18.75 8.54
N ASP A 217 -12.22 -19.27 9.69
CA ASP A 217 -12.10 -20.69 10.00
C ASP A 217 -13.01 -21.53 9.09
N GLY A 218 -12.49 -22.70 8.68
CA GLY A 218 -13.24 -23.65 7.86
C GLY A 218 -13.32 -23.31 6.36
N LEU A 219 -12.78 -22.16 5.92
CA LEU A 219 -12.71 -21.82 4.50
C LEU A 219 -11.31 -22.04 3.92
N SER A 220 -11.26 -22.68 2.76
CA SER A 220 -10.05 -22.91 1.97
C SER A 220 -10.40 -22.98 0.48
N TYR A 221 -9.44 -22.74 -0.40
CA TYR A 221 -9.61 -23.02 -1.82
C TYR A 221 -9.75 -24.52 -2.05
N SER A 222 -10.68 -24.93 -2.91
CA SER A 222 -10.87 -26.34 -3.28
C SER A 222 -9.75 -26.87 -4.17
N ASN A 223 -9.07 -25.98 -4.91
CA ASN A 223 -7.96 -26.35 -5.78
C ASN A 223 -6.64 -26.22 -5.02
N ASP A 224 -6.01 -27.36 -4.75
CA ASP A 224 -4.75 -27.46 -4.01
C ASP A 224 -3.55 -26.81 -4.70
N VAL A 225 -3.62 -26.56 -6.02
CA VAL A 225 -2.57 -25.86 -6.78
C VAL A 225 -2.22 -24.51 -6.15
N TRP A 226 -3.19 -23.82 -5.54
CA TRP A 226 -2.95 -22.53 -4.88
C TRP A 226 -2.09 -22.66 -3.61
N TYR A 227 -2.10 -23.81 -2.96
CA TYR A 227 -1.30 -24.04 -1.75
C TYR A 227 0.09 -24.61 -2.04
N SER A 228 0.29 -25.21 -3.22
CA SER A 228 1.56 -25.83 -3.61
C SER A 228 2.79 -24.92 -3.45
N PRO A 229 2.76 -23.63 -3.85
CA PRO A 229 3.91 -22.73 -3.65
C PRO A 229 4.26 -22.49 -2.18
N LEU A 230 3.26 -22.55 -1.30
CA LEU A 230 3.44 -22.36 0.13
C LEU A 230 3.98 -23.64 0.78
N ILE A 231 3.38 -24.79 0.46
CA ILE A 231 3.76 -26.10 1.00
C ILE A 231 5.21 -26.44 0.62
N ASN A 232 5.61 -26.13 -0.61
CA ASN A 232 6.96 -26.40 -1.10
C ASN A 232 7.97 -25.31 -0.73
N HIS A 233 7.59 -24.31 0.06
CA HIS A 233 8.50 -23.24 0.46
C HIS A 233 9.58 -23.79 1.40
N PRO A 234 10.87 -23.40 1.25
CA PRO A 234 11.96 -23.96 2.06
C PRO A 234 11.76 -23.86 3.57
N VAL A 235 11.18 -22.75 4.07
CA VAL A 235 10.85 -22.57 5.49
C VAL A 235 9.83 -23.60 5.98
N ILE A 236 8.87 -23.98 5.15
CA ILE A 236 7.81 -24.94 5.51
C ILE A 236 8.38 -26.35 5.54
N ILE A 237 9.16 -26.72 4.52
CA ILE A 237 9.85 -28.02 4.44
C ILE A 237 10.76 -28.19 5.67
N SER A 238 11.64 -27.22 5.94
CA SER A 238 12.57 -27.32 7.07
C SER A 238 11.88 -27.37 8.44
N THR A 239 10.77 -26.64 8.60
CA THR A 239 9.94 -26.69 9.82
C THR A 239 9.35 -28.09 10.02
N ILE A 240 8.77 -28.67 8.97
CA ILE A 240 8.20 -30.03 9.03
C ILE A 240 9.30 -31.07 9.32
N GLU A 241 10.46 -30.96 8.68
CA GLU A 241 11.60 -31.86 8.93
C GLU A 241 12.10 -31.77 10.37
N ASN A 242 12.23 -30.56 10.92
CA ASN A 242 12.63 -30.37 12.32
C ASN A 242 11.61 -30.97 13.31
N LEU A 243 10.31 -30.80 13.05
CA LEU A 243 9.28 -31.40 13.91
C LEU A 243 9.31 -32.94 13.86
N LYS A 244 9.62 -33.52 12.69
CA LYS A 244 9.81 -34.98 12.56
C LYS A 244 10.99 -35.49 13.37
N THR A 245 12.13 -34.78 13.43
CA THR A 245 13.28 -35.21 14.26
C THR A 245 12.96 -35.19 15.75
N GLN A 246 11.97 -34.38 16.16
CA GLN A 246 11.44 -34.32 17.52
C GLN A 246 10.34 -35.36 17.80
N ASN A 247 10.10 -36.30 16.87
CA ASN A 247 9.04 -37.31 16.94
C ASN A 247 7.64 -36.71 17.08
N ARG A 248 7.38 -35.59 16.39
CA ARG A 248 6.07 -34.91 16.35
C ARG A 248 5.37 -35.18 15.03
N GLU A 249 4.05 -35.35 15.11
CA GLU A 249 3.18 -35.43 13.94
C GLU A 249 2.79 -34.02 13.50
N THR A 250 2.68 -33.80 12.18
CA THR A 250 2.40 -32.48 11.60
C THR A 250 1.17 -32.50 10.71
N GLU A 251 0.33 -31.48 10.83
CA GLU A 251 -0.82 -31.23 9.97
C GLU A 251 -0.69 -29.83 9.33
N ILE A 252 -0.90 -29.74 8.02
CA ILE A 252 -0.95 -28.45 7.32
C ILE A 252 -2.40 -28.00 7.25
N LYS A 253 -2.77 -27.01 8.06
CA LYS A 253 -4.09 -26.37 7.99
C LYS A 253 -4.09 -25.37 6.84
N LYS A 254 -4.88 -25.65 5.81
CA LYS A 254 -5.11 -24.75 4.67
C LYS A 254 -6.25 -23.78 4.97
N THR A 255 -6.06 -22.50 4.65
CA THR A 255 -7.04 -21.42 4.85
C THR A 255 -6.97 -20.40 3.72
N VAL A 256 -7.78 -19.35 3.78
CA VAL A 256 -7.79 -18.26 2.80
C VAL A 256 -7.81 -16.92 3.51
N LEU A 257 -7.13 -15.91 2.94
CA LEU A 257 -7.34 -14.52 3.29
C LEU A 257 -8.41 -13.90 2.41
N ILE A 258 -9.43 -13.33 3.04
CA ILE A 258 -10.51 -12.60 2.38
C ILE A 258 -10.35 -11.12 2.70
N VAL A 259 -10.34 -10.28 1.68
CA VAL A 259 -10.42 -8.82 1.86
C VAL A 259 -11.86 -8.46 2.17
N THR A 260 -12.10 -7.66 3.21
CA THR A 260 -13.46 -7.22 3.58
C THR A 260 -13.95 -6.13 2.62
N ASP A 261 -15.25 -5.82 2.62
CA ASP A 261 -15.75 -4.65 1.88
C ASP A 261 -15.15 -3.35 2.38
N PHE A 262 -14.94 -3.25 3.70
CA PHE A 262 -14.26 -2.12 4.32
C PHE A 262 -12.80 -1.99 3.87
N GLY A 263 -12.08 -3.11 3.77
CA GLY A 263 -10.71 -3.16 3.25
C GLY A 263 -10.61 -2.81 1.78
N ARG A 264 -11.58 -3.26 0.95
CA ARG A 264 -11.69 -2.83 -0.45
C ARG A 264 -11.93 -1.33 -0.56
N GLN A 265 -12.86 -0.78 0.22
CA GLN A 265 -13.12 0.65 0.24
C GLN A 265 -11.88 1.43 0.68
N PHE A 266 -11.17 0.97 1.71
CA PHE A 266 -9.92 1.56 2.18
C PHE A 266 -8.88 1.61 1.07
N ALA A 267 -8.60 0.50 0.39
CA ALA A 267 -7.66 0.46 -0.71
C ALA A 267 -8.08 1.38 -1.87
N GLN A 268 -9.37 1.41 -2.21
CA GLN A 268 -9.87 2.30 -3.27
C GLN A 268 -9.77 3.79 -2.94
N ALA A 269 -9.89 4.17 -1.66
CA ALA A 269 -9.82 5.56 -1.23
C ALA A 269 -8.37 6.01 -0.96
N CYS A 270 -7.53 5.12 -0.46
CA CYS A 270 -6.20 5.45 0.04
C CYS A 270 -5.06 4.98 -0.88
N CYS A 271 -5.34 4.24 -1.95
CA CYS A 271 -4.31 3.71 -2.86
C CYS A 271 -4.69 3.98 -4.33
N LEU A 272 -4.78 5.25 -4.71
CA LEU A 272 -5.20 5.68 -6.06
C LEU A 272 -4.16 5.38 -7.15
N ASP A 273 -2.92 5.09 -6.78
CA ASP A 273 -1.84 4.88 -7.76
C ASP A 273 -2.00 3.51 -8.43
N ASN A 274 -1.97 3.51 -9.78
CA ASN A 274 -2.22 2.38 -10.67
C ASN A 274 -1.88 1.01 -10.07
N THR A 275 -2.94 0.22 -9.91
CA THR A 275 -2.97 -1.23 -9.74
C THR A 275 -1.76 -1.88 -10.42
N ILE A 276 -0.73 -2.24 -9.65
CA ILE A 276 0.23 -3.22 -10.13
C ILE A 276 -0.56 -4.53 -10.20
N TYR A 277 -0.96 -4.92 -11.41
CA TYR A 277 -1.51 -6.25 -11.66
C TYR A 277 -0.39 -7.25 -11.37
N VAL A 278 -0.30 -7.72 -10.13
CA VAL A 278 0.47 -8.92 -9.83
C VAL A 278 -0.32 -10.07 -10.44
N HIS A 279 0.12 -10.54 -11.62
CA HIS A 279 -0.44 -11.71 -12.27
C HIS A 279 -0.55 -12.85 -11.26
N VAL A 280 -1.77 -13.34 -11.03
CA VAL A 280 -2.01 -14.52 -10.20
C VAL A 280 -2.47 -15.64 -11.13
N GLY A 281 -1.51 -16.45 -11.56
CA GLY A 281 -1.77 -17.67 -12.32
C GLY A 281 -0.46 -18.33 -12.76
N PRO A 282 -0.40 -19.66 -12.86
CA PRO A 282 0.68 -20.29 -13.60
C PRO A 282 0.60 -19.84 -15.06
N GLU A 283 1.71 -19.38 -15.64
CA GLU A 283 2.16 -19.87 -16.95
C GLU A 283 1.06 -20.41 -17.88
N PRO A 284 0.33 -19.66 -18.74
CA PRO A 284 -0.42 -20.32 -19.80
C PRO A 284 0.55 -21.22 -20.58
N ARG A 285 0.20 -22.51 -20.64
CA ARG A 285 0.94 -23.55 -21.36
C ARG A 285 1.01 -23.25 -22.85
#